data_AF-A0A7C6DXG9-F1
#
_entry.id   AF-A0A7C6DXG9-F1
#
_cell.length_a   1.000
_cell.length_b   1.000
_cell.length_c   1.000
_cell.angle_alpha   90.00
_cell.angle_beta   90.00
_cell.angle_gamma   90.00
#
_symmetry.space_group_name_H-M   'P 1'
#
loop_
_entity.id
_entity.type
_entity.pdbx_description
1 polymer ?
#
loop_
_entity_poly.entity_id
_entity_poly.type
_entity_poly.pdbx_seq_one_letter_code
_entity_poly.pdbx_strand_id
1 'polypeptide(L)'
;MLMEDWLYKKAEENAHNEILAFLLIILGVHLLTAGLMVTIIVSGGQEWWLFHIYWQLQTATISLGLILTIMGFAISSAGFILVIHYDRKKSWYRKQIEKSSIAEKWKMKSKSVDEILEEYVGRRKKQV
;
A
#
# COMPACT_ATOMS: atom_id res chain seq x y z
N MET A 1 -14.08 0.21 -24.90
CA MET A 1 -13.39 0.85 -23.77
C MET A 1 -11.91 0.76 -24.04
N LEU A 2 -11.19 1.87 -24.07
CA LEU A 2 -9.76 1.91 -24.38
C LEU A 2 -8.96 1.26 -23.23
N MET A 3 -7.87 0.58 -23.58
CA MET A 3 -7.01 -0.12 -22.61
C MET A 3 -6.41 0.84 -21.56
N GLU A 4 -6.25 2.12 -21.91
CA GLU A 4 -5.81 3.18 -21.02
C GLU A 4 -6.83 3.50 -19.91
N ASP A 5 -8.13 3.58 -20.23
CA ASP A 5 -9.18 3.80 -19.23
C ASP A 5 -9.21 2.67 -18.19
N TRP A 6 -8.99 1.44 -18.65
CA TRP A 6 -8.91 0.27 -17.76
C TRP A 6 -7.69 0.33 -16.83
N LEU A 7 -6.52 0.73 -17.36
CA LEU A 7 -5.30 0.90 -16.57
C LEU A 7 -5.44 2.03 -15.53
N TYR A 8 -6.06 3.14 -15.91
CA TYR A 8 -6.30 4.27 -15.01
C TYR A 8 -7.23 3.88 -13.86
N LYS A 9 -8.36 3.23 -14.18
CA LYS A 9 -9.32 2.76 -13.18
C LYS A 9 -8.69 1.75 -12.22
N LYS A 10 -7.81 0.86 -12.72
CA LYS A 10 -7.10 -0.10 -11.87
C LYS A 10 -6.04 0.56 -10.98
N ALA A 11 -5.38 1.61 -11.47
CA ALA A 11 -4.42 2.38 -10.69
C ALA A 11 -5.09 3.12 -9.52
N GLU A 12 -6.26 3.74 -9.77
CA GLU A 12 -7.05 4.42 -8.74
C GLU A 12 -7.55 3.45 -7.66
N GLU A 13 -8.08 2.29 -8.08
CA GLU A 13 -8.49 1.22 -7.15
C GLU A 13 -7.32 0.70 -6.32
N ASN A 14 -6.12 0.61 -6.91
CA ASN A 14 -4.92 0.19 -6.17
C ASN A 14 -4.45 1.26 -5.17
N ALA A 15 -4.56 2.55 -5.50
CA ALA A 15 -4.26 3.64 -4.57
C ALA A 15 -5.24 3.67 -3.39
N HIS A 16 -6.53 3.39 -3.64
CA HIS A 16 -7.52 3.27 -2.58
C HIS A 16 -7.19 2.10 -1.63
N ASN A 17 -6.81 0.95 -2.18
CA ASN A 17 -6.42 -0.22 -1.38
C ASN A 17 -5.11 0.00 -0.60
N GLU A 18 -4.17 0.79 -1.14
CA GLU A 18 -2.96 1.21 -0.45
C GLU A 18 -3.30 2.06 0.78
N ILE A 19 -4.20 3.04 0.64
CA ILE A 19 -4.70 3.86 1.76
C ILE A 19 -5.39 2.99 2.80
N LEU A 20 -6.27 2.06 2.40
CA LEU A 20 -6.92 1.14 3.33
C LEU A 20 -5.90 0.28 4.11
N ALA A 21 -4.85 -0.21 3.45
CA ALA A 21 -3.79 -0.96 4.12
C ALA A 21 -3.05 -0.10 5.16
N PHE A 22 -2.78 1.17 4.84
CA PHE A 22 -2.21 2.12 5.81
C PHE A 22 -3.15 2.37 7.00
N LEU A 23 -4.46 2.57 6.78
CA LEU A 23 -5.43 2.71 7.87
C LEU A 23 -5.45 1.47 8.76
N LEU A 24 -5.32 0.29 8.18
CA LEU A 24 -5.32 -0.99 8.91
C LEU A 24 -4.09 -1.12 9.81
N ILE A 25 -2.92 -0.64 9.36
CA ILE A 25 -1.71 -0.53 10.20
C ILE A 25 -1.97 0.42 11.37
N ILE A 26 -2.50 1.62 11.10
CA ILE A 26 -2.79 2.63 12.15
C ILE A 26 -3.74 2.06 13.19
N LEU A 27 -4.81 1.39 12.76
CA LEU A 27 -5.77 0.72 13.64
C LEU A 27 -5.09 -0.35 14.49
N GLY A 28 -4.25 -1.20 13.89
CA GLY A 28 -3.50 -2.24 14.59
C GLY A 28 -2.58 -1.68 15.67
N VAL A 29 -1.85 -0.60 15.37
CA VAL A 29 -0.97 0.09 16.33
C VAL A 29 -1.75 0.71 17.48
N HIS A 30 -2.92 1.30 17.21
CA HIS A 30 -3.79 1.84 18.27
C HIS A 30 -4.31 0.73 19.21
N LEU A 31 -4.77 -0.39 18.65
CA LEU A 31 -5.20 -1.56 19.42
C LEU A 31 -4.06 -2.14 20.27
N LEU A 32 -2.87 -2.25 19.69
CA LEU A 32 -1.68 -2.73 20.38
C LEU A 32 -1.30 -1.80 21.55
N THR A 33 -1.28 -0.49 21.31
CA THR A 33 -0.96 0.52 22.34
C THR A 33 -2.00 0.50 23.46
N ALA A 34 -3.29 0.40 23.12
CA ALA A 34 -4.36 0.29 24.11
C ALA A 34 -4.25 -1.00 24.94
N GLY A 35 -3.97 -2.14 24.29
CA GLY A 35 -3.76 -3.42 24.97
C GLY A 35 -2.60 -3.37 25.96
N LEU A 36 -1.45 -2.84 25.53
CA LEU A 36 -0.28 -2.65 26.39
C LEU A 36 -0.56 -1.72 27.56
N MET A 37 -1.28 -0.61 27.32
CA MET A 37 -1.65 0.34 28.36
C MET A 37 -2.51 -0.32 29.44
N VAL A 38 -3.51 -1.13 29.03
CA VAL A 38 -4.33 -1.91 29.96
C VAL A 38 -3.47 -2.89 30.77
N THR A 39 -2.55 -3.61 30.14
CA THR A 39 -1.65 -4.54 30.83
C THR A 39 -0.75 -3.83 31.85
N ILE A 40 -0.21 -2.66 31.53
CA ILE A 40 0.64 -1.87 32.46
C ILE A 40 -0.17 -1.39 33.67
N ILE A 41 -1.36 -0.84 33.44
CA ILE A 41 -2.23 -0.35 34.52
C ILE A 41 -2.60 -1.49 35.47
N VAL A 42 -2.95 -2.66 34.93
CA VAL A 42 -3.39 -3.80 35.73
C VAL A 42 -2.23 -4.48 36.48
N SER A 43 -1.05 -4.54 35.87
CA SER A 43 0.15 -5.11 36.51
C SER A 43 0.77 -4.21 37.58
N GLY A 44 0.59 -2.89 37.49
CA GLY A 44 1.08 -1.93 38.48
C GLY A 44 0.25 -1.86 39.78
N GLY A 45 -0.96 -2.44 39.81
CA GLY A 45 -1.92 -2.30 40.91
C GLY A 45 -1.89 -3.40 41.97
N GLN A 46 -0.78 -4.11 42.15
CA GLN A 46 -0.70 -5.25 43.07
C GLN A 46 -0.50 -4.81 44.53
N GLU A 47 -1.47 -4.10 45.11
CA GLU A 47 -1.55 -3.75 46.53
C GLU A 47 -2.39 -4.78 47.32
N TRP A 48 -1.66 -5.73 47.89
CA TRP A 48 -1.82 -6.81 48.85
C TRP A 48 -2.98 -6.82 49.90
N TRP A 49 -4.19 -6.27 49.67
CA TRP A 49 -5.24 -6.31 50.72
C TRP A 49 -6.74 -6.49 50.33
N LEU A 50 -7.16 -6.61 49.06
CA LEU A 50 -8.59 -6.66 48.67
C LEU A 50 -8.97 -7.91 47.84
N PHE A 51 -8.79 -9.10 48.41
CA PHE A 51 -8.56 -10.35 47.68
C PHE A 51 -9.74 -11.12 47.03
N HIS A 52 -11.02 -10.74 47.15
CA HIS A 52 -12.11 -11.59 46.60
C HIS A 52 -12.88 -11.02 45.39
N ILE A 53 -13.27 -9.74 45.42
CA ILE A 53 -14.04 -9.12 44.33
C ILE A 53 -13.12 -8.61 43.20
N TYR A 54 -11.90 -8.17 43.54
CA TYR A 54 -10.93 -7.70 42.56
C TYR A 54 -10.34 -8.83 41.70
N TRP A 55 -10.26 -10.06 42.22
CA TRP A 55 -9.65 -11.17 41.48
C TRP A 55 -10.38 -11.46 40.15
N GLN A 56 -11.72 -11.50 40.16
CA GLN A 56 -12.48 -11.74 38.93
C GLN A 56 -12.39 -10.58 37.93
N LEU A 57 -12.43 -9.33 38.42
CA LEU A 57 -12.36 -8.13 37.58
C LEU A 57 -10.96 -7.96 36.95
N GLN A 58 -9.92 -8.27 37.71
CA GLN A 58 -8.54 -8.23 37.25
C GLN A 58 -8.27 -9.32 36.20
N THR A 59 -8.80 -10.52 36.40
CA THR A 59 -8.68 -11.62 35.43
C THR A 59 -9.31 -11.28 34.08
N ALA A 60 -10.49 -10.64 34.09
CA ALA A 60 -11.15 -10.18 32.87
C ALA A 60 -10.36 -9.06 32.16
N THR A 61 -9.79 -8.13 32.92
CA THR A 61 -9.07 -6.97 32.37
C THR A 61 -7.69 -7.38 31.80
N ILE A 62 -7.00 -8.33 32.44
CA ILE A 62 -5.76 -8.93 31.91
C ILE A 62 -6.04 -9.65 30.59
N SER A 63 -7.10 -10.47 30.56
CA SER A 63 -7.50 -11.20 29.35
C SER A 63 -7.81 -10.24 28.21
N LEU A 64 -8.50 -9.15 28.51
CA LEU A 64 -8.84 -8.10 27.55
C LEU A 64 -7.58 -7.40 27.02
N GLY A 65 -6.62 -7.03 27.88
CA GLY A 65 -5.34 -6.45 27.47
C GLY A 65 -4.53 -7.38 26.55
N LEU A 66 -4.48 -8.68 26.87
CA LEU A 66 -3.82 -9.69 26.04
C LEU A 66 -4.50 -9.86 24.68
N ILE A 67 -5.84 -9.93 24.65
CA ILE A 67 -6.60 -10.05 23.39
C ILE A 67 -6.36 -8.83 22.51
N LEU A 68 -6.42 -7.61 23.06
CA LEU A 68 -6.14 -6.38 22.31
C LEU A 68 -4.70 -6.36 21.78
N THR A 69 -3.74 -6.82 22.56
CA THR A 69 -2.33 -6.84 22.16
C THR A 69 -2.10 -7.84 21.02
N ILE A 70 -2.61 -9.07 21.13
CA ILE A 70 -2.49 -10.10 20.09
C ILE A 70 -3.22 -9.67 18.82
N MET A 71 -4.44 -9.15 18.97
CA MET A 71 -5.24 -8.68 17.83
C MET A 71 -4.61 -7.47 17.15
N GLY A 72 -4.12 -6.49 17.92
CA GLY A 72 -3.40 -5.33 17.40
C GLY A 72 -2.14 -5.72 16.63
N PHE A 73 -1.37 -6.67 17.16
CA PHE A 73 -0.19 -7.22 16.49
C PHE A 73 -0.56 -7.93 15.18
N ALA A 74 -1.56 -8.81 15.21
CA ALA A 74 -2.02 -9.54 14.04
C ALA A 74 -2.50 -8.58 12.93
N ILE A 75 -3.37 -7.62 13.27
CA ILE A 75 -3.89 -6.60 12.34
C ILE A 75 -2.75 -5.75 11.78
N SER A 76 -1.84 -5.25 12.64
CA SER A 76 -0.72 -4.44 12.18
C SER A 76 0.21 -5.21 11.22
N SER A 77 0.47 -6.48 11.52
CA SER A 77 1.30 -7.34 10.66
C SER A 77 0.64 -7.61 9.30
N ALA A 78 -0.67 -7.89 9.29
CA ALA A 78 -1.45 -8.07 8.06
C ALA A 78 -1.47 -6.79 7.22
N GLY A 79 -1.64 -5.62 7.86
CA GLY A 79 -1.57 -4.32 7.19
C GLY A 79 -0.22 -4.08 6.53
N PHE A 80 0.88 -4.44 7.20
CA PHE A 80 2.24 -4.30 6.64
C PHE A 80 2.44 -5.19 5.41
N ILE A 81 1.97 -6.43 5.46
CA ILE A 81 2.02 -7.36 4.32
C ILE A 81 1.21 -6.81 3.14
N LEU A 82 0.03 -6.25 3.40
CA LEU A 82 -0.83 -5.65 2.38
C LEU A 82 -0.15 -4.45 1.71
N VAL A 83 0.48 -3.55 2.46
CA VAL A 83 1.23 -2.41 1.90
C VAL A 83 2.32 -2.89 0.94
N ILE A 84 3.14 -3.86 1.36
CA ILE A 84 4.20 -4.43 0.50
C ILE A 84 3.60 -5.06 -0.76
N HIS A 85 2.49 -5.78 -0.62
CA HIS A 85 1.81 -6.41 -1.74
C HIS A 85 1.29 -5.36 -2.75
N TYR A 86 0.63 -4.31 -2.28
CA TYR A 86 0.10 -3.24 -3.14
C TYR A 86 1.20 -2.40 -3.79
N ASP A 87 2.30 -2.11 -3.07
CA ASP A 87 3.44 -1.38 -3.62
C ASP A 87 4.14 -2.15 -4.75
N ARG A 88 4.35 -3.46 -4.57
CA ARG A 88 4.90 -4.34 -5.62
C ARG A 88 4.02 -4.34 -6.87
N LYS A 89 2.70 -4.42 -6.68
CA LYS A 89 1.75 -4.43 -7.79
C LYS A 89 1.75 -3.10 -8.55
N LYS A 90 1.77 -1.98 -7.82
CA LYS A 90 1.90 -0.62 -8.37
C LYS A 90 3.17 -0.44 -9.20
N SER A 91 4.30 -0.90 -8.68
CA SER A 91 5.60 -0.85 -9.36
C SER A 91 5.58 -1.63 -10.68
N TRP A 92 4.94 -2.81 -10.71
CA TRP A 92 4.82 -3.61 -11.92
C TRP A 92 3.95 -2.94 -13.00
N TYR A 93 2.79 -2.39 -12.63
CA TYR A 93 1.94 -1.66 -13.57
C TYR A 93 2.62 -0.40 -14.12
N ARG A 94 3.31 0.37 -13.27
CA ARG A 94 4.03 1.56 -13.69
C ARG A 94 5.14 1.25 -14.69
N LYS A 95 5.87 0.14 -14.48
CA LYS A 95 6.88 -0.36 -15.45
C LYS A 95 6.26 -0.76 -16.79
N GLN A 96 5.03 -1.28 -16.80
CA GLN A 96 4.35 -1.61 -18.05
C GLN A 96 3.96 -0.35 -18.84
N ILE A 97 3.40 0.65 -18.17
CA ILE A 97 3.00 1.93 -18.79
C ILE A 97 4.24 2.68 -19.31
N GLU A 98 5.33 2.65 -18.57
CA GLU A 98 6.60 3.24 -19.01
C GLU A 98 7.13 2.53 -20.26
N LYS A 99 7.08 1.20 -20.33
CA LYS A 99 7.51 0.45 -21.52
C LYS A 99 6.65 0.76 -22.75
N SER A 100 5.33 0.87 -22.61
CA SER A 100 4.45 1.19 -23.75
C SER A 100 4.65 2.63 -24.24
N SER A 101 4.77 3.60 -23.33
CA SER A 101 5.03 5.00 -23.70
C SER A 101 6.41 5.22 -24.31
N ILE A 102 7.45 4.50 -23.85
CA ILE A 102 8.78 4.51 -24.48
C ILE A 102 8.71 3.93 -25.89
N ALA A 103 8.02 2.79 -26.07
CA ALA A 103 7.86 2.18 -27.40
C ALA A 103 7.13 3.12 -28.37
N GLU A 104 6.11 3.83 -27.90
CA GLU A 104 5.39 4.82 -28.69
C GLU A 104 6.26 6.03 -29.04
N LYS A 105 7.04 6.55 -28.09
CA LYS A 105 8.03 7.61 -28.36
C LYS A 105 9.07 7.21 -29.39
N TRP A 106 9.57 5.97 -29.33
CA TRP A 106 10.50 5.44 -30.33
C TRP A 106 9.87 5.37 -31.72
N LYS A 107 8.60 4.95 -31.79
CA LYS A 107 7.84 4.88 -33.05
C LYS A 107 7.57 6.25 -33.65
N MET A 108 7.26 7.26 -32.82
CA MET A 108 7.15 8.66 -33.29
C MET A 108 8.50 9.21 -33.77
N LYS A 109 9.58 8.92 -33.04
CA LYS A 109 10.93 9.37 -33.42
C LYS A 109 11.38 8.75 -34.75
N SER A 110 11.13 7.45 -34.97
CA SER A 110 11.49 6.82 -36.24
C SER A 110 10.69 7.42 -37.41
N LYS A 111 9.39 7.65 -37.21
CA LYS A 111 8.52 8.25 -38.23
C LYS A 111 8.97 9.67 -38.63
N SER A 112 9.41 10.47 -37.66
CA SER A 112 9.97 11.80 -37.91
C SER A 112 11.30 11.74 -38.67
N VAL A 113 12.15 10.76 -38.38
CA VAL A 113 13.42 10.56 -39.12
C VAL A 113 13.15 10.12 -40.56
N ASP A 114 12.18 9.22 -40.77
CA ASP A 114 11.78 8.77 -42.10
C ASP A 114 11.22 9.92 -42.95
N GLU A 115 10.42 10.80 -42.35
CA GLU A 115 9.87 12.00 -43.02
C GLU A 115 10.97 12.99 -43.44
N ILE A 116 11.97 13.23 -42.59
CA ILE A 116 13.13 14.07 -42.92
C ILE A 116 13.95 13.45 -44.06
N LEU A 117 14.12 12.13 -44.06
CA LEU A 117 14.83 11.41 -45.12
C LEU A 117 14.09 11.48 -46.47
N GLU A 118 12.76 11.30 -46.48
CA GLU A 118 11.95 11.48 -47.68
C GLU A 118 12.05 12.91 -48.22
N GLU A 119 12.00 13.93 -47.36
CA GLU A 119 12.16 15.33 -47.77
C GLU A 119 13.54 15.57 -48.42
N TYR A 120 14.60 15.02 -47.84
CA TYR A 120 15.97 15.16 -48.35
C TYR A 120 16.16 14.45 -49.71
N VAL A 121 15.63 13.23 -49.85
CA VAL A 121 15.70 12.47 -51.10
C VAL A 121 14.85 13.15 -52.19
N GLY A 122 13.67 13.66 -51.84
CA GLY A 122 12.81 14.44 -52.74
C GLY A 122 13.46 15.72 -53.23
N ARG A 123 14.19 16.44 -52.36
CA ARG A 123 14.99 17.61 -52.76
C ARG A 123 16.16 17.24 -53.66
N ARG A 124 16.86 16.13 -53.39
CA ARG A 124 17.99 15.70 -54.24
C ARG A 124 17.56 15.28 -55.64
N LYS A 125 16.37 14.69 -55.79
CA LYS A 125 15.77 14.30 -57.08
C LYS A 125 15.31 15.48 -57.94
N LYS A 126 15.09 16.67 -57.36
CA LYS A 126 14.71 17.89 -58.09
C LYS A 126 15.90 18.71 -58.60
N GLN A 127 17.12 18.38 -58.16
CA GLN A 127 18.36 19.07 -58.56
C GLN A 127 19.16 18.33 -59.63
N VAL A 128 18.67 17.16 -60.09
CA VAL A 128 19.19 16.39 -61.24
C VAL A 128 18.14 16.44 -62.34
#